data_AF-A0A4Q3ACN5-F1
#
_entry.id   AF-A0A4Q3ACN5-F1
#
_cell.length_a   1.000
_cell.length_b   1.000
_cell.length_c   1.000
_cell.angle_alpha   90.00
_cell.angle_beta   90.00
_cell.angle_gamma   90.00
#
_symmetry.space_group_name_H-M   'P 1'
#
loop_
_entity.id
_entity.type
_entity.pdbx_description
1 polymer ?
#
loop_
_entity_poly.entity_id
_entity_poly.type
_entity_poly.pdbx_seq_one_letter_code
_entity_poly.pdbx_strand_id
1 'polypeptide(L)'
;MADLKVKLSAAVGVMPGVPFAIDLSIPGQAVHGDQWLEDMKPAAAQFQARLQGLGLLRHPTTWQGLAVANAESVTMQMGEQAFEFDEGRATFALQGGVLQCPDIRLTGERASFLGNGQLHADGQGTGVLRVVVPPATAVIWTERLAIGDRAPVFAPLETPDRMFIDLRWISYSGGRGIELGAGGPIVPPVDLFKLLAGS
;
A
#
# COMPACT_ATOMS: atom_id res chain seq x y z
N MET A 1 -19.78 -16.35 3.05
CA MET A 1 -19.59 -15.10 2.27
C MET A 1 -20.02 -13.95 3.16
N ALA A 2 -19.12 -13.00 3.43
CA ALA A 2 -19.48 -11.77 4.15
C ALA A 2 -19.69 -10.68 3.10
N ASP A 3 -20.93 -10.17 2.99
CA ASP A 3 -21.24 -9.04 2.11
C ASP A 3 -20.56 -7.77 2.64
N LEU A 4 -19.79 -7.10 1.80
CA LEU A 4 -19.17 -5.81 2.13
C LEU A 4 -20.25 -4.74 2.27
N LYS A 5 -20.51 -4.27 3.49
CA LYS A 5 -21.44 -3.15 3.71
C LYS A 5 -20.74 -1.83 3.42
N VAL A 6 -21.35 -1.01 2.59
CA VAL A 6 -20.84 0.33 2.22
C VAL A 6 -21.99 1.33 2.31
N LYS A 7 -21.73 2.51 2.88
CA LYS A 7 -22.61 3.67 2.76
C LYS A 7 -21.95 4.67 1.83
N LEU A 8 -22.70 5.12 0.83
CA LEU A 8 -22.26 6.12 -0.14
C LEU A 8 -23.26 7.26 -0.15
N SER A 9 -22.76 8.48 -0.03
CA SER A 9 -23.48 9.73 -0.30
C SER A 9 -22.73 10.46 -1.39
N ALA A 10 -23.43 10.85 -2.45
CA ALA A 10 -22.85 11.58 -3.56
C ALA A 10 -23.77 12.73 -3.97
N ALA A 11 -23.16 13.86 -4.30
CA ALA A 11 -23.83 15.01 -4.87
C ALA A 11 -23.09 15.44 -6.14
N VAL A 12 -23.84 15.77 -7.19
CA VAL A 12 -23.30 16.27 -8.46
C VAL A 12 -24.12 17.49 -8.87
N GLY A 13 -23.43 18.58 -9.21
CA GLY A 13 -24.08 19.82 -9.64
C GLY A 13 -24.03 20.02 -11.16
N VAL A 14 -24.97 20.82 -11.67
CA VAL A 14 -25.09 21.14 -13.09
C VAL A 14 -24.55 22.55 -13.34
N MET A 15 -23.23 22.70 -13.30
CA MET A 15 -22.50 23.95 -13.60
C MET A 15 -21.29 23.64 -14.47
N PRO A 16 -20.69 24.63 -15.18
CA PRO A 16 -19.42 24.43 -15.87
C PRO A 16 -18.38 23.76 -14.96
N GLY A 17 -17.69 22.74 -15.47
CA GLY A 17 -16.74 21.93 -14.69
C GLY A 17 -17.36 20.75 -13.91
N VAL A 18 -18.68 20.74 -13.70
CA VAL A 18 -19.47 19.71 -13.00
C VAL A 18 -18.94 19.44 -11.57
N PRO A 19 -19.37 20.22 -10.56
CA PRO A 19 -18.94 19.99 -9.19
C PRO A 19 -19.47 18.66 -8.68
N PHE A 20 -18.66 17.98 -7.87
CA PHE A 20 -19.06 16.78 -7.16
C PHE A 20 -18.64 16.85 -5.69
N ALA A 21 -19.36 16.10 -4.87
CA ALA A 21 -18.96 15.74 -3.52
C ALA A 21 -19.31 14.26 -3.29
N ILE A 22 -18.43 13.53 -2.62
CA ILE A 22 -18.60 12.13 -2.23
C ILE A 22 -18.24 11.97 -0.75
N ASP A 23 -19.04 11.18 -0.04
CA ASP A 23 -18.73 10.63 1.27
C ASP A 23 -19.04 9.13 1.22
N LEU A 24 -18.00 8.32 1.41
CA LEU A 24 -18.09 6.88 1.45
C LEU A 24 -17.62 6.43 2.84
N SER A 25 -18.42 5.60 3.48
CA SER A 25 -18.04 4.97 4.75
C SER A 25 -18.29 3.47 4.70
N ILE A 26 -17.27 2.71 5.11
CA ILE A 26 -17.32 1.28 5.35
C ILE A 26 -17.35 1.13 6.88
N PRO A 27 -18.48 0.72 7.48
CA PRO A 27 -18.55 0.48 8.90
C PRO A 27 -17.65 -0.71 9.25
N GLY A 28 -17.19 -0.75 10.50
CA GLY A 28 -16.42 -1.86 11.04
C GLY A 28 -17.10 -3.22 10.79
N GLN A 29 -16.44 -4.06 10.00
CA GLN A 29 -16.90 -5.41 9.66
C GLN A 29 -15.72 -6.29 9.22
N ALA A 30 -15.91 -7.61 9.27
CA ALA A 30 -14.96 -8.55 8.68
C ALA A 30 -14.93 -8.42 7.15
N VAL A 31 -13.74 -8.55 6.56
CA VAL A 31 -13.54 -8.49 5.11
C VAL A 31 -12.60 -9.60 4.65
N HIS A 32 -12.88 -10.12 3.45
CA HIS A 32 -12.01 -11.03 2.71
C HIS A 32 -11.76 -10.41 1.33
N GLY A 33 -10.51 -10.19 0.98
CA GLY A 33 -10.06 -9.54 -0.25
C GLY A 33 -9.46 -10.49 -1.28
N ASP A 34 -9.70 -11.79 -1.13
CA ASP A 34 -9.32 -12.85 -2.08
C ASP A 34 -9.86 -12.61 -3.49
N GLN A 35 -10.97 -11.87 -3.63
CA GLN A 35 -11.54 -11.51 -4.94
C GLN A 35 -10.87 -10.30 -5.62
N TRP A 36 -10.10 -9.49 -4.89
CA TRP A 36 -9.50 -8.26 -5.41
C TRP A 36 -7.99 -8.35 -5.54
N LEU A 37 -7.37 -9.23 -4.77
CA LEU A 37 -5.92 -9.40 -4.68
C LEU A 37 -5.58 -10.90 -4.65
N GLU A 38 -5.72 -11.54 -5.81
CA GLU A 38 -5.56 -13.01 -5.95
C GLU A 38 -4.22 -13.52 -5.39
N ASP A 39 -3.15 -12.75 -5.55
CA ASP A 39 -1.79 -13.10 -5.11
C ASP A 39 -1.54 -12.91 -3.60
N MET A 40 -2.40 -12.17 -2.89
CA MET A 40 -2.17 -11.77 -1.48
C MET A 40 -3.28 -12.21 -0.52
N LYS A 41 -4.47 -12.53 -1.02
CA LYS A 41 -5.68 -12.98 -0.28
C LYS A 41 -5.81 -12.37 1.12
N PRO A 42 -5.86 -11.03 1.24
CA PRO A 42 -5.91 -10.40 2.56
C PRO A 42 -7.26 -10.65 3.21
N ALA A 43 -7.28 -10.82 4.52
CA ALA A 43 -8.51 -10.80 5.31
C ALA A 43 -8.28 -9.99 6.59
N ALA A 44 -9.35 -9.43 7.13
CA ALA A 44 -9.32 -8.75 8.42
C ALA A 44 -10.57 -9.08 9.21
N ALA A 45 -10.42 -9.31 10.52
CA ALA A 45 -11.55 -9.55 11.42
C ALA A 45 -12.42 -8.29 11.55
N GLN A 46 -11.77 -7.13 11.51
CA GLN A 46 -12.43 -5.83 11.52
C GLN A 46 -11.74 -4.91 10.53
N PHE A 47 -12.51 -4.33 9.61
CA PHE A 47 -12.06 -3.31 8.67
C PHE A 47 -13.08 -2.18 8.64
N GLN A 48 -12.59 -0.96 8.72
CA GLN A 48 -13.40 0.25 8.59
C GLN A 48 -12.66 1.27 7.75
N ALA A 49 -13.41 2.02 6.95
CA ALA A 49 -12.85 3.07 6.13
C ALA A 49 -13.81 4.23 6.00
N ARG A 50 -13.26 5.43 5.81
CA ARG A 50 -14.01 6.59 5.37
C ARG A 50 -13.22 7.32 4.29
N LEU A 51 -13.92 7.73 3.25
CA LEU A 51 -13.39 8.57 2.19
C LEU A 51 -14.34 9.74 2.00
N GLN A 52 -13.79 10.95 1.94
CA GLN A 52 -14.50 12.15 1.57
C GLN A 52 -13.76 12.84 0.46
N GLY A 53 -14.48 13.37 -0.52
CA GLY A 53 -13.87 14.06 -1.65
C GLY A 53 -14.81 15.05 -2.29
N LEU A 54 -14.24 16.10 -2.88
CA LEU A 54 -14.97 17.10 -3.63
C LEU A 54 -14.08 17.73 -4.69
N GLY A 55 -14.71 18.36 -5.68
CA GLY A 55 -14.00 19.11 -6.71
C GLY A 55 -14.87 19.31 -7.94
N LEU A 56 -14.24 19.66 -9.05
CA LEU A 56 -14.88 19.74 -10.37
C LEU A 56 -14.44 18.52 -11.19
N LEU A 57 -15.37 17.70 -11.68
CA LEU A 57 -15.06 16.47 -12.42
C LEU A 57 -14.15 16.71 -13.62
N ARG A 58 -14.28 17.87 -14.28
CA ARG A 58 -13.47 18.24 -15.46
C ARG A 58 -12.14 18.93 -15.12
N HIS A 59 -11.85 19.17 -13.84
CA HIS A 59 -10.62 19.81 -13.39
C HIS A 59 -10.01 19.02 -12.22
N PRO A 60 -9.25 17.94 -12.48
CA PRO A 60 -8.62 17.10 -11.44
C PRO A 60 -7.74 17.88 -10.45
N THR A 61 -7.16 18.99 -10.90
CA THR A 61 -6.37 19.90 -10.05
C THR A 61 -7.19 20.59 -8.97
N THR A 62 -8.53 20.56 -9.06
CA THR A 62 -9.43 21.09 -8.02
C THR A 62 -9.82 20.03 -7.00
N TRP A 63 -9.51 18.76 -7.25
CA TRP A 63 -9.95 17.68 -6.39
C TRP A 63 -9.25 17.77 -5.04
N GLN A 64 -10.07 17.63 -4.01
CA GLN A 64 -9.67 17.60 -2.62
C GLN A 64 -10.34 16.40 -1.97
N GLY A 65 -9.63 15.72 -1.08
CA GLY A 65 -10.21 14.60 -0.37
C GLY A 65 -9.31 14.05 0.72
N LEU A 66 -9.93 13.26 1.60
CA LEU A 66 -9.29 12.54 2.67
C LEU A 66 -9.85 11.13 2.68
N ALA A 67 -8.99 10.13 2.81
CA ALA A 67 -9.38 8.77 3.10
C ALA A 67 -8.59 8.24 4.29
N VAL A 68 -9.27 7.52 5.18
CA VAL A 68 -8.66 6.81 6.31
C VAL A 68 -9.23 5.40 6.33
N ALA A 69 -8.36 4.42 6.47
CA ALA A 69 -8.72 3.02 6.67
C ALA A 69 -8.02 2.48 7.90
N ASN A 70 -8.70 1.63 8.66
CA ASN A 70 -8.14 0.89 9.78
C ASN A 70 -8.59 -0.57 9.69
N ALA A 71 -7.73 -1.48 10.10
CA ALA A 71 -7.96 -2.90 10.10
C ALA A 71 -7.38 -3.53 11.37
N GLU A 72 -8.01 -4.58 11.88
CA GLU A 72 -7.54 -5.36 13.03
C GLU A 72 -7.49 -6.84 12.66
N SER A 73 -6.51 -7.55 13.22
CA SER A 73 -6.26 -8.97 12.97
C SER A 73 -6.22 -9.27 11.47
N VAL A 74 -5.29 -8.63 10.78
CA VAL A 74 -5.12 -8.76 9.34
C VAL A 74 -4.29 -10.01 9.06
N THR A 75 -4.81 -10.88 8.20
CA THR A 75 -4.04 -11.98 7.62
C THR A 75 -3.79 -11.71 6.15
N MET A 76 -2.61 -12.08 5.67
CA MET A 76 -2.21 -11.87 4.29
C MET A 76 -1.41 -13.07 3.81
N GLN A 77 -1.92 -13.76 2.80
CA GLN A 77 -1.29 -14.93 2.23
C GLN A 77 -0.52 -14.52 0.96
N MET A 78 0.79 -14.42 1.04
CA MET A 78 1.67 -14.13 -0.10
C MET A 78 2.33 -15.43 -0.58
N GLY A 79 1.79 -16.04 -1.62
CA GLY A 79 2.23 -17.37 -2.05
C GLY A 79 2.01 -18.42 -0.96
N GLU A 80 3.07 -19.13 -0.55
CA GLU A 80 3.02 -20.10 0.56
C GLU A 80 3.18 -19.46 1.94
N GLN A 81 3.54 -18.17 2.03
CA GLN A 81 3.78 -17.50 3.31
C GLN A 81 2.52 -16.77 3.80
N ALA A 82 2.11 -17.10 5.02
CA ALA A 82 1.11 -16.35 5.76
C ALA A 82 1.79 -15.30 6.63
N PHE A 83 1.31 -14.06 6.54
CA PHE A 83 1.64 -12.98 7.45
C PHE A 83 0.42 -12.63 8.29
N GLU A 84 0.65 -12.44 9.58
CA GLU A 84 -0.34 -12.00 10.54
C GLU A 84 0.08 -10.62 11.06
N PHE A 85 -0.87 -9.69 11.08
CA PHE A 85 -0.70 -8.34 11.60
C PHE A 85 -1.81 -8.04 12.60
N ASP A 86 -1.41 -7.41 13.70
CA ASP A 86 -2.33 -7.01 14.76
C ASP A 86 -3.17 -5.81 14.29
N GLU A 87 -2.54 -4.86 13.58
CA GLU A 87 -3.14 -3.61 13.15
C GLU A 87 -2.74 -3.24 11.72
N GLY A 88 -3.71 -2.73 10.96
CA GLY A 88 -3.50 -2.02 9.71
C GLY A 88 -4.07 -0.62 9.74
N ARG A 89 -3.35 0.35 9.16
CA ARG A 89 -3.80 1.73 9.03
C ARG A 89 -3.32 2.33 7.72
N ALA A 90 -4.17 3.14 7.09
CA ALA A 90 -3.78 3.93 5.93
C ALA A 90 -4.47 5.28 5.96
N THR A 91 -3.72 6.34 5.65
CA THR A 91 -4.24 7.69 5.46
C THR A 91 -3.84 8.19 4.09
N PHE A 92 -4.81 8.72 3.35
CA PHE A 92 -4.60 9.33 2.05
C PHE A 92 -5.20 10.73 2.03
N ALA A 93 -4.51 11.67 1.40
CA ALA A 93 -5.02 13.00 1.10
C ALA A 93 -4.94 13.23 -0.40
N LEU A 94 -5.97 13.82 -0.99
CA LEU A 94 -5.94 14.30 -2.36
C LEU A 94 -5.95 15.82 -2.30
N GLN A 95 -4.95 16.47 -2.89
CA GLN A 95 -4.89 17.93 -2.95
C GLN A 95 -4.26 18.35 -4.28
N GLY A 96 -4.95 19.21 -5.02
CA GLY A 96 -4.35 19.76 -6.24
C GLY A 96 -4.16 18.74 -7.36
N GLY A 97 -4.87 17.61 -7.33
CA GLY A 97 -4.62 16.48 -8.24
C GLY A 97 -3.42 15.61 -7.86
N VAL A 98 -2.85 15.79 -6.67
CA VAL A 98 -1.79 14.94 -6.10
C VAL A 98 -2.38 14.07 -4.99
N LEU A 99 -2.26 12.76 -5.13
CA LEU A 99 -2.59 11.79 -4.09
C LEU A 99 -1.38 11.62 -3.18
N GLN A 100 -1.53 11.95 -1.91
CA GLN A 100 -0.53 11.77 -0.86
C GLN A 100 -0.95 10.62 0.04
N CYS A 101 0.00 9.77 0.39
CA CYS A 101 -0.11 8.76 1.42
C CYS A 101 0.93 9.08 2.51
N PRO A 102 0.61 9.93 3.49
CA PRO A 102 1.56 10.26 4.56
C PRO A 102 1.90 9.06 5.46
N ASP A 103 0.97 8.10 5.59
CA ASP A 103 1.13 6.93 6.45
C ASP A 103 0.29 5.77 5.92
N ILE A 104 0.95 4.67 5.60
CA ILE A 104 0.37 3.34 5.49
C ILE A 104 1.18 2.38 6.34
N ARG A 105 0.52 1.56 7.16
CA ARG A 105 1.19 0.58 8.00
C ARG A 105 0.38 -0.70 8.15
N LEU A 106 1.09 -1.82 8.21
CA LEU A 106 0.64 -3.10 8.73
C LEU A 106 1.67 -3.52 9.78
N THR A 107 1.25 -3.73 11.02
CA THR A 107 2.16 -4.01 12.13
C THR A 107 1.83 -5.37 12.72
N GLY A 108 2.83 -6.24 12.80
CA GLY A 108 2.70 -7.57 13.36
C GLY A 108 4.03 -8.03 13.95
N GLU A 109 3.97 -9.12 14.71
CA GLU A 109 5.14 -9.66 15.40
C GLU A 109 6.25 -10.08 14.43
N ARG A 110 5.88 -10.79 13.36
CA ARG A 110 6.81 -11.42 12.40
C ARG A 110 7.17 -10.54 11.21
N ALA A 111 6.37 -9.52 10.92
CA ALA A 111 6.65 -8.56 9.88
C ALA A 111 5.92 -7.25 10.15
N SER A 112 6.50 -6.14 9.75
CA SER A 112 5.83 -4.85 9.70
C SER A 112 6.13 -4.15 8.39
N PHE A 113 5.10 -3.58 7.78
CA PHE A 113 5.16 -2.83 6.54
C PHE A 113 4.81 -1.39 6.87
N LEU A 114 5.71 -0.45 6.60
CA LEU A 114 5.56 0.97 6.93
C LEU A 114 5.87 1.78 5.69
N GLY A 115 4.93 2.57 5.21
CA GLY A 115 5.10 3.27 3.95
C GLY A 115 4.54 4.66 3.94
N ASN A 116 5.05 5.43 3.00
CA ASN A 116 4.57 6.75 2.66
C ASN A 116 4.92 7.09 1.21
N GLY A 117 4.23 8.07 0.64
CA GLY A 117 4.52 8.52 -0.72
C GLY A 117 3.51 9.52 -1.27
N GLN A 118 3.70 9.84 -2.54
CA GLN A 118 2.81 10.68 -3.31
C GLN A 118 2.79 10.25 -4.78
N LEU A 119 1.65 10.43 -5.42
CA LEU A 119 1.40 10.13 -6.82
C LEU A 119 0.69 11.31 -7.46
N HIS A 120 1.25 11.80 -8.56
CA HIS A 120 0.69 12.86 -9.39
C HIS A 120 -0.25 12.26 -10.45
N ALA A 121 -1.15 13.08 -10.99
CA ALA A 121 -2.12 12.64 -12.00
C ALA A 121 -1.50 12.14 -13.32
N ASP A 122 -0.27 12.56 -13.64
CA ASP A 122 0.52 12.02 -14.76
C ASP A 122 1.19 10.66 -14.44
N GLY A 123 0.93 10.15 -13.23
CA GLY A 123 1.46 8.93 -12.66
C GLY A 123 2.91 9.04 -12.18
N GLN A 124 3.55 10.21 -12.25
CA GLN A 124 4.83 10.41 -11.59
C GLN A 124 4.64 10.35 -10.07
N GLY A 125 5.59 9.79 -9.35
CA GLY A 125 5.44 9.61 -7.92
C GLY A 125 6.75 9.28 -7.23
N THR A 126 6.70 9.36 -5.91
CA THR A 126 7.77 8.97 -5.02
C THR A 126 7.15 8.25 -3.85
N GLY A 127 7.72 7.15 -3.43
CA GLY A 127 7.23 6.41 -2.28
C GLY A 127 8.30 5.50 -1.74
N VAL A 128 8.20 5.23 -0.45
CA VAL A 128 9.03 4.26 0.25
C VAL A 128 8.11 3.35 1.04
N LEU A 129 8.37 2.05 0.95
CA LEU A 129 7.80 1.05 1.82
C LEU A 129 8.94 0.37 2.56
N ARG A 130 9.09 0.67 3.84
CA ARG A 130 9.97 -0.05 4.75
C ARG A 130 9.32 -1.37 5.15
N VAL A 131 10.04 -2.46 4.96
CA VAL A 131 9.66 -3.77 5.48
C VAL A 131 10.60 -4.12 6.61
N VAL A 132 10.04 -4.45 7.76
CA VAL A 132 10.76 -4.85 8.98
C VAL A 132 10.45 -6.30 9.30
N VAL A 133 11.47 -7.14 9.45
CA VAL A 133 11.34 -8.58 9.68
C VAL A 133 12.43 -9.09 10.63
N PRO A 134 12.26 -10.29 11.24
CA PRO A 134 13.34 -10.96 11.96
C PRO A 134 14.53 -11.30 11.05
N PRO A 135 15.76 -11.43 11.60
CA PRO A 135 16.96 -11.77 10.82
C PRO A 135 16.82 -13.04 9.97
N ALA A 136 16.18 -14.09 10.49
CA ALA A 136 15.97 -15.33 9.74
C ALA A 136 15.13 -15.12 8.47
N THR A 137 14.10 -14.27 8.53
CA THR A 137 13.27 -13.90 7.37
C THR A 137 14.05 -13.03 6.39
N ALA A 138 14.87 -12.10 6.88
CA ALA A 138 15.70 -11.25 6.04
C ALA A 138 16.68 -12.06 5.18
N VAL A 139 17.28 -13.13 5.72
CA VAL A 139 18.15 -14.05 4.95
C VAL A 139 17.38 -14.70 3.80
N ILE A 140 16.21 -15.29 4.09
CA ILE A 140 15.36 -15.94 3.08
C ILE A 140 14.96 -14.95 1.99
N TRP A 141 14.57 -13.73 2.37
CA TRP A 141 14.14 -12.71 1.42
C TRP A 141 15.29 -12.14 0.61
N THR A 142 16.51 -12.07 1.16
CA THR A 142 17.70 -11.65 0.42
C THR A 142 17.97 -12.57 -0.77
N GLU A 143 17.86 -13.89 -0.56
CA GLU A 143 18.03 -14.88 -1.62
C GLU A 143 16.91 -14.80 -2.67
N ARG A 144 15.65 -14.66 -2.23
CA ARG A 144 14.48 -14.59 -3.13
C ARG A 144 14.45 -13.35 -4.00
N LEU A 145 14.90 -12.23 -3.45
CA LEU A 145 14.83 -10.93 -4.12
C LEU A 145 16.10 -10.61 -4.93
N ALA A 146 17.07 -11.53 -4.97
CA ALA A 146 18.28 -11.36 -5.78
C ALA A 146 17.96 -11.48 -7.28
N ILE A 147 18.57 -10.62 -8.10
CA ILE A 147 18.42 -10.60 -9.55
C ILE A 147 19.80 -10.51 -10.20
N GLY A 148 20.18 -11.59 -10.91
CA GLY A 148 21.55 -11.75 -11.39
C GLY A 148 22.53 -11.70 -10.22
N ASP A 149 23.59 -10.90 -10.35
CA ASP A 149 24.62 -10.74 -9.31
C ASP A 149 24.29 -9.67 -8.26
N ARG A 150 23.07 -9.11 -8.27
CA ARG A 150 22.64 -8.09 -7.31
C ARG A 150 21.64 -8.67 -6.33
N ALA A 151 21.95 -8.57 -5.04
CA ALA A 151 21.05 -8.91 -3.95
C ALA A 151 20.66 -7.65 -3.17
N PRO A 152 19.43 -7.56 -2.66
CA PRO A 152 19.08 -6.49 -1.73
C PRO A 152 19.85 -6.66 -0.41
N VAL A 153 20.10 -5.54 0.27
CA VAL A 153 20.75 -5.55 1.59
C VAL A 153 19.74 -5.12 2.64
N PHE A 154 19.49 -6.01 3.60
CA PHE A 154 18.77 -5.68 4.81
C PHE A 154 19.74 -5.05 5.83
N ALA A 155 19.31 -3.97 6.46
CA ALA A 155 20.06 -3.30 7.51
C ALA A 155 19.44 -3.60 8.90
N PRO A 156 20.23 -3.69 9.97
CA PRO A 156 19.68 -3.84 11.32
C PRO A 156 18.97 -2.55 11.75
N LEU A 157 17.90 -2.68 12.54
CA LEU A 157 17.40 -1.57 13.35
C LEU A 157 18.32 -1.33 14.56
N GLU A 158 18.05 -0.25 15.32
CA GLU A 158 18.80 0.04 16.56
C GLU A 158 18.80 -1.15 17.54
N THR A 159 17.75 -1.98 17.51
CA THR A 159 17.72 -3.27 18.18
C THR A 159 18.05 -4.41 17.20
N PRO A 160 19.00 -5.31 17.54
CA PRO A 160 19.50 -6.34 16.63
C PRO A 160 18.48 -7.45 16.29
N ASP A 161 17.32 -7.45 16.96
CA ASP A 161 16.27 -8.47 16.78
C ASP A 161 15.41 -8.23 15.53
N ARG A 162 15.64 -7.13 14.81
CA ARG A 162 14.90 -6.75 13.62
C ARG A 162 15.82 -6.18 12.55
N MET A 163 15.55 -6.61 11.33
CA MET A 163 16.17 -6.14 10.10
C MET A 163 15.13 -5.37 9.29
N PHE A 164 15.58 -4.40 8.50
CA PHE A 164 14.71 -3.68 7.59
C PHE A 164 15.31 -3.55 6.19
N ILE A 165 14.42 -3.38 5.22
CA ILE A 165 14.74 -2.98 3.85
C ILE A 165 13.75 -1.91 3.41
N ASP A 166 14.23 -0.93 2.65
CA ASP A 166 13.37 0.09 2.04
C ASP A 166 13.12 -0.26 0.57
N LEU A 167 11.85 -0.44 0.22
CA LEU A 167 11.39 -0.62 -1.16
C LEU A 167 11.01 0.76 -1.71
N ARG A 168 11.77 1.25 -2.68
CA ARG A 168 11.66 2.65 -3.13
C ARG A 168 11.09 2.71 -4.52
N TRP A 169 10.00 3.45 -4.68
CA TRP A 169 9.51 3.80 -6.00
C TRP A 169 10.48 4.75 -6.68
N ILE A 170 10.96 4.35 -7.85
CA ILE A 170 11.85 5.14 -8.70
C ILE A 170 11.26 5.32 -10.09
N SER A 171 11.47 6.51 -10.65
CA SER A 171 11.10 6.85 -12.03
C SER A 171 12.38 7.15 -12.81
N TYR A 172 12.51 6.62 -14.02
CA TYR A 172 13.66 6.81 -14.90
C TYR A 172 13.19 6.98 -16.36
N SER A 173 14.10 7.39 -17.26
CA SER A 173 13.78 7.78 -18.64
C SER A 173 13.07 6.72 -19.50
N GLY A 174 13.06 5.46 -19.07
CA GLY A 174 12.42 4.33 -19.74
C GLY A 174 11.29 3.66 -18.97
N GLY A 175 10.88 4.18 -17.79
CA GLY A 175 9.82 3.55 -17.01
C GLY A 175 9.82 3.87 -15.52
N ARG A 176 9.19 2.96 -14.77
CA ARG A 176 9.04 3.02 -13.31
C ARG A 176 9.45 1.67 -12.73
N GLY A 177 10.05 1.69 -11.56
CA GLY A 177 10.50 0.48 -10.87
C GLY A 177 10.44 0.64 -9.36
N ILE A 178 10.61 -0.49 -8.69
CA ILE A 178 10.84 -0.56 -7.25
C ILE A 178 12.30 -0.96 -7.05
N GLU A 179 13.09 -0.06 -6.47
CA GLU A 179 14.42 -0.38 -5.96
C GLU A 179 14.28 -1.18 -4.65
N LEU A 180 14.88 -2.37 -4.61
CA LEU A 180 14.84 -3.28 -3.48
C LEU A 180 16.05 -3.02 -2.57
N GLY A 181 15.91 -2.10 -1.62
CA GLY A 181 17.03 -1.67 -0.77
C GLY A 181 18.01 -0.76 -1.51
N ALA A 182 18.76 0.06 -0.76
CA ALA A 182 19.65 1.06 -1.38
C ALA A 182 20.71 0.40 -2.28
N GLY A 183 20.70 0.72 -3.58
CA GLY A 183 21.61 0.15 -4.57
C GLY A 183 21.30 -1.29 -4.97
N GLY A 184 20.17 -1.84 -4.53
CA GLY A 184 19.75 -3.20 -4.85
C GLY A 184 19.12 -3.34 -6.25
N PRO A 185 18.54 -4.51 -6.54
CA PRO A 185 17.82 -4.76 -7.78
C PRO A 185 16.65 -3.79 -7.99
N ILE A 186 16.32 -3.53 -9.26
CA ILE A 186 15.13 -2.77 -9.65
C ILE A 186 14.17 -3.71 -10.33
N VAL A 187 12.92 -3.74 -9.85
CA VAL A 187 11.87 -4.62 -10.38
C VAL A 187 10.68 -3.81 -10.89
N PRO A 188 9.96 -4.30 -11.91
CA PRO A 188 8.69 -3.71 -12.29
C PRO A 188 7.71 -3.75 -11.11
N PRO A 189 6.88 -2.70 -10.88
CA PRO A 189 5.95 -2.68 -9.76
C PRO A 189 4.96 -3.86 -9.74
N VAL A 190 4.60 -4.38 -10.92
CA VAL A 190 3.70 -5.53 -11.09
C VAL A 190 4.30 -6.86 -10.67
N ASP A 191 5.63 -6.95 -10.57
CA ASP A 191 6.34 -8.19 -10.25
C ASP A 191 6.78 -8.26 -8.79
N LEU A 192 6.69 -7.15 -8.04
CA LEU A 192 7.11 -7.08 -6.63
C LEU A 192 6.42 -8.17 -5.78
N PHE A 193 5.10 -8.31 -5.92
CA PHE A 193 4.34 -9.25 -5.10
C PHE A 193 4.59 -10.70 -5.49
N LYS A 194 4.86 -10.98 -6.77
CA LYS A 194 5.26 -12.32 -7.23
C LYS A 194 6.61 -12.73 -6.64
N LEU A 195 7.58 -11.82 -6.66
CA LEU A 195 8.90 -12.04 -6.05
C LEU A 195 8.81 -12.27 -4.54
N LEU A 196 7.96 -11.52 -3.84
CA LEU A 196 7.72 -11.73 -2.41
C LEU A 196 6.99 -13.05 -2.13
N ALA A 197 6.05 -13.45 -3.00
CA ALA A 197 5.34 -14.72 -2.92
C ALA A 197 6.21 -15.94 -3.28
N GLY A 198 7.33 -15.73 -3.98
CA GLY A 198 8.21 -16.80 -4.45
C GLY A 198 7.66 -17.54 -5.67
N SER A 199 6.86 -16.87 -6.50
CA SER A 199 6.22 -17.42 -7.71
C SER A 199 6.74 -16.83 -9.02
#